data_AF-A0A4R2N3E9-F1
#
_entry.id   AF-A0A4R2N3E9-F1
#
_cell.length_a   1.000
_cell.length_b   1.000
_cell.length_c   1.000
_cell.angle_alpha   90.00
_cell.angle_beta   90.00
_cell.angle_gamma   90.00
#
_symmetry.space_group_name_H-M   'P 1'
#
loop_
_entity.id
_entity.type
_entity.pdbx_description
1 polymer ?
#
loop_
_entity_poly.entity_id
_entity_poly.type
_entity_poly.pdbx_seq_one_letter_code
_entity_poly.pdbx_strand_id
1 'polypeptide(L)'
;MTITLQPVYLFEAGPQKETLSITSPDVSSMLQDFCQAILAKIGVGKSIILYPHRVVRHYWGLELEGENDNLPILLNITGRFRPPQFDTNQWPARIVIDVADHIDAYWFAMYLAETLHLKMSSPSVLSTFNGDNSVCNLEGKDDGAS
;
A
#
# COMPACT_ATOMS: atom_id res chain seq x y z
N MET A 1 -32.48 -0.22 15.17
CA MET A 1 -31.42 -0.54 14.20
C MET A 1 -30.40 0.57 14.27
N THR A 2 -29.22 0.29 14.83
CA THR A 2 -28.12 1.25 14.89
C THR A 2 -27.41 1.20 13.54
N ILE A 3 -27.43 2.31 12.80
CA ILE A 3 -26.71 2.43 11.54
C ILE A 3 -25.23 2.60 11.92
N THR A 4 -24.44 1.54 11.83
CA THR A 4 -22.99 1.63 11.93
C THR A 4 -22.47 2.26 10.64
N LEU A 5 -22.12 3.54 10.70
CA LEU A 5 -21.47 4.21 9.58
C LEU A 5 -20.11 3.55 9.37
N GLN A 6 -19.84 3.09 8.15
CA GLN A 6 -18.49 2.63 7.82
C GLN A 6 -17.54 3.82 7.91
N PRO A 7 -16.39 3.66 8.58
CA PRO A 7 -15.37 4.69 8.58
C PRO A 7 -14.98 4.96 7.13
N VAL A 8 -15.06 6.22 6.72
CA VAL A 8 -14.56 6.62 5.41
C VAL A 8 -13.04 6.58 5.44
N TYR A 9 -12.44 7.12 6.52
CA TYR A 9 -11.01 7.28 6.72
C TYR A 9 -10.47 6.39 7.85
N LEU A 10 -9.21 5.97 7.74
CA LEU A 10 -8.51 5.22 8.78
C LEU A 10 -7.80 6.13 9.76
N PHE A 11 -7.18 7.18 9.26
CA PHE A 11 -6.34 8.07 10.04
C PHE A 11 -6.82 9.52 9.95
N GLU A 12 -6.72 10.24 11.05
CA GLU A 12 -6.84 11.69 11.07
C GLU A 12 -5.43 12.28 11.10
N ALA A 13 -5.01 12.82 9.95
CA ALA A 13 -3.80 13.61 9.85
C ALA A 13 -4.13 15.07 10.20
N GLY A 14 -3.81 15.49 11.42
CA GLY A 14 -4.00 16.87 11.86
C GLY A 14 -3.11 17.86 11.09
N PRO A 15 -3.40 19.17 11.14
CA PRO A 15 -2.56 20.21 10.52
C PRO A 15 -1.17 20.32 11.17
N GLN A 16 -1.00 19.77 12.37
CA GLN A 16 0.29 19.66 13.05
C GLN A 16 0.96 18.34 12.65
N LYS A 17 2.21 18.43 12.19
CA LYS A 17 2.98 17.34 11.54
C LYS A 17 3.23 16.10 12.40
N GLU A 18 2.84 16.10 13.68
CA GLU A 18 3.32 15.15 14.70
C GLU A 18 2.22 14.29 15.32
N THR A 19 0.95 14.49 14.96
CA THR A 19 -0.16 13.71 15.53
C THR A 19 -0.91 12.96 14.45
N LEU A 20 -0.81 11.62 14.49
CA LEU A 20 -1.65 10.70 13.74
C LEU A 20 -2.60 10.02 14.73
N SER A 21 -3.91 10.26 14.60
CA SER A 21 -4.93 9.53 15.36
C SER A 21 -5.64 8.53 14.46
N ILE A 22 -6.04 7.40 15.05
CA ILE A 22 -6.95 6.45 14.40
C ILE A 22 -8.38 6.97 14.58
N THR A 23 -9.19 6.92 13.53
CA THR A 23 -10.53 7.55 13.50
C THR A 23 -11.52 7.00 14.51
N SER A 24 -11.34 5.76 14.99
CA SER A 24 -12.18 5.16 16.03
C SER A 24 -11.51 3.98 16.75
N PRO A 25 -11.98 3.63 17.97
CA PRO A 25 -11.54 2.42 18.66
C PRO A 25 -11.78 1.13 17.86
N ASP A 26 -12.89 1.04 17.14
CA ASP A 26 -13.22 -0.13 16.31
C ASP A 26 -12.22 -0.31 15.17
N VAL A 27 -11.81 0.80 14.54
CA VAL A 27 -10.75 0.79 13.52
C VAL A 27 -9.42 0.38 14.14
N SER A 28 -9.10 0.87 15.34
CA SER A 28 -7.86 0.49 16.03
C SER A 28 -7.81 -1.01 16.35
N SER A 29 -8.89 -1.59 16.89
CA SER A 29 -8.98 -3.02 17.18
C SER A 29 -8.82 -3.85 15.91
N MET A 30 -9.51 -3.47 14.83
CA MET A 30 -9.43 -4.14 13.54
C MET A 30 -8.01 -4.11 12.94
N LEU A 31 -7.32 -2.97 13.04
CA LEU A 31 -5.94 -2.83 12.58
C LEU A 31 -4.97 -3.69 13.42
N GLN A 32 -5.21 -3.78 14.73
CA GLN A 32 -4.43 -4.64 15.62
C GLN A 32 -4.62 -6.12 15.27
N ASP A 33 -5.87 -6.57 15.10
CA ASP A 33 -6.19 -7.96 14.71
C ASP A 33 -5.54 -8.31 13.36
N PHE A 34 -5.59 -7.38 12.41
CA PHE A 34 -4.94 -7.55 11.11
C PHE A 34 -3.41 -7.69 11.24
N CYS A 35 -2.76 -6.84 12.05
CA CYS A 35 -1.33 -6.94 12.31
C CYS A 35 -0.95 -8.26 13.00
N GLN A 36 -1.76 -8.74 13.94
CA GLN A 36 -1.54 -10.05 14.59
C GLN A 36 -1.63 -11.20 13.59
N ALA A 37 -2.62 -11.16 12.69
CA ALA A 37 -2.73 -12.14 11.62
C ALA A 37 -1.50 -12.12 10.68
N ILE A 38 -1.01 -10.93 10.33
CA ILE A 38 0.22 -10.79 9.52
C ILE A 38 1.43 -11.37 10.26
N LEU A 39 1.64 -11.05 11.54
CA LEU A 39 2.76 -11.59 12.32
C LEU A 39 2.72 -13.11 12.38
N ALA A 40 1.53 -13.70 12.57
CA ALA A 40 1.37 -15.15 12.56
C ALA A 40 1.76 -15.77 11.21
N LYS A 41 1.61 -15.02 10.11
CA LYS A 41 1.93 -15.46 8.75
C LYS A 41 3.41 -15.28 8.39
N ILE A 42 3.97 -14.08 8.58
CA ILE A 42 5.32 -13.74 8.13
C ILE A 42 6.39 -14.00 9.19
N GLY A 43 6.00 -14.22 10.46
CA GLY A 43 6.92 -14.35 11.59
C GLY A 43 7.50 -13.00 12.01
N VAL A 44 8.79 -12.98 12.37
CA VAL A 44 9.48 -11.74 12.71
C VAL A 44 9.58 -10.86 11.45
N GLY A 45 9.09 -9.62 11.55
CA GLY A 45 9.16 -8.65 10.47
C GLY A 45 10.59 -8.26 10.11
N LYS A 46 10.89 -8.19 8.80
CA LYS A 46 12.20 -7.76 8.28
C LYS A 46 12.10 -6.43 7.54
N SER A 47 11.27 -6.39 6.50
CA SER A 47 11.21 -5.23 5.61
C SER A 47 9.82 -4.99 5.04
N ILE A 48 9.57 -3.74 4.66
CA ILE A 48 8.41 -3.33 3.89
C ILE A 48 8.89 -2.58 2.66
N ILE A 49 8.43 -3.02 1.49
CA ILE A 49 8.74 -2.39 0.21
C ILE A 49 7.46 -1.74 -0.30
N LEU A 50 7.55 -0.45 -0.63
CA LEU A 50 6.46 0.28 -1.28
C LEU A 50 6.77 0.39 -2.77
N TYR A 51 5.85 -0.08 -3.61
CA TYR A 51 5.94 0.03 -5.04
C TYR A 51 5.06 1.19 -5.52
N PRO A 52 5.66 2.36 -5.79
CA PRO A 52 4.93 3.45 -6.43
C PRO A 52 4.73 3.11 -7.91
N HIS A 53 3.72 2.31 -8.22
CA HIS A 53 3.33 2.11 -9.62
C HIS A 53 2.69 3.39 -10.15
N ARG A 54 3.43 4.16 -10.95
CA ARG A 54 2.82 5.16 -11.85
C ARG A 54 2.42 4.44 -13.13
N VAL A 55 1.13 4.51 -13.45
CA VAL A 55 0.53 4.69 -14.79
C VAL A 55 -0.97 4.34 -14.61
N VAL A 56 -1.78 5.38 -14.37
CA VAL A 56 -3.27 5.41 -14.45
C VAL A 56 -4.11 4.80 -13.32
N ARG A 57 -3.57 4.22 -12.23
CA ARG A 57 -4.42 3.46 -11.28
C ARG A 57 -4.32 3.91 -9.82
N HIS A 58 -5.50 4.07 -9.24
CA HIS A 58 -5.81 4.35 -7.85
C HIS A 58 -5.35 3.22 -6.91
N TYR A 59 -4.07 2.87 -6.86
CA TYR A 59 -3.57 1.88 -5.89
C TYR A 59 -2.12 2.06 -5.46
N TRP A 60 -1.76 1.43 -4.34
CA TRP A 60 -0.41 1.28 -3.82
C TRP A 60 -0.08 -0.21 -3.68
N GLY A 61 1.06 -0.64 -4.24
CA GLY A 61 1.57 -1.99 -4.01
C GLY A 61 2.52 -1.99 -2.82
N LEU A 62 2.38 -2.97 -1.94
CA LEU A 62 3.32 -3.23 -0.84
C LEU A 62 3.73 -4.69 -0.85
N GLU A 63 4.93 -4.96 -0.38
CA GLU A 63 5.37 -6.30 -0.03
C GLU A 63 5.93 -6.25 1.40
N LEU A 64 5.36 -7.08 2.28
CA LEU A 64 5.87 -7.28 3.62
C LEU A 64 6.76 -8.53 3.60
N GLU A 65 7.98 -8.40 4.10
CA GLU A 65 8.94 -9.49 4.20
C GLU A 65 9.13 -9.88 5.67
N GLY A 66 8.99 -11.16 5.98
CA GLY A 66 9.29 -11.70 7.30
C GLY A 66 10.30 -12.84 7.27
N GLU A 67 10.48 -13.48 8.43
CA GLU A 67 11.33 -14.67 8.56
C GLU A 67 10.78 -15.87 7.79
N ASN A 68 9.47 -16.07 7.84
CA ASN A 68 8.82 -17.29 7.36
C ASN A 68 8.25 -17.15 5.95
N ASP A 69 7.79 -15.95 5.58
CA ASP A 69 7.12 -15.72 4.30
C ASP A 69 7.10 -14.23 3.91
N ASN A 70 6.71 -13.99 2.66
CA ASN A 70 6.41 -12.67 2.12
C ASN A 70 4.90 -12.53 1.90
N LEU A 71 4.41 -11.30 2.06
CA LEU A 71 3.00 -10.99 1.90
C LEU A 71 2.81 -9.77 0.99
N PRO A 72 2.41 -10.00 -0.27
CA PRO A 72 2.00 -8.93 -1.17
C PRO A 72 0.66 -8.32 -0.73
N ILE A 73 0.60 -6.99 -0.69
CA ILE A 73 -0.61 -6.21 -0.37
C ILE A 73 -0.86 -5.19 -1.49
N LEU A 74 -2.12 -5.00 -1.85
CA LEU A 74 -2.58 -3.97 -2.78
C LEU A 74 -3.60 -3.07 -2.07
N LEU A 75 -3.29 -1.79 -1.91
CA LEU A 75 -4.23 -0.80 -1.38
C LEU A 75 -4.91 -0.10 -2.55
N ASN A 76 -6.21 -0.28 -2.73
CA ASN A 76 -7.00 0.45 -3.72
C ASN A 76 -7.54 1.74 -3.11
N ILE A 77 -7.39 2.85 -3.81
CA ILE A 77 -7.97 4.14 -3.43
C ILE A 77 -9.41 4.21 -3.97
N THR A 78 -10.40 4.10 -3.09
CA THR A 78 -11.81 3.97 -3.50
C THR A 78 -12.76 4.99 -2.86
N GLY A 79 -12.26 5.90 -2.02
CA GLY A 79 -13.10 6.86 -1.28
C GLY A 79 -13.84 6.25 -0.09
N ARG A 80 -13.50 5.01 0.29
CA ARG A 80 -14.01 4.33 1.49
C ARG A 80 -12.98 3.35 2.01
N PHE A 81 -13.04 3.05 3.30
CA PHE A 81 -12.31 1.93 3.86
C PHE A 81 -13.16 0.65 3.81
N ARG A 82 -12.54 -0.48 3.42
CA ARG A 82 -13.11 -1.81 3.65
C ARG A 82 -12.07 -2.72 4.32
N PRO A 83 -12.44 -3.42 5.40
CA PRO A 83 -11.57 -4.40 6.01
C PRO A 83 -11.13 -5.46 4.99
N PRO A 84 -9.88 -5.92 5.08
CA PRO A 84 -9.44 -7.05 4.29
C PRO A 84 -10.24 -8.29 4.69
N GLN A 85 -10.91 -8.93 3.72
CA GLN A 85 -11.60 -10.19 3.92
C GLN A 85 -10.74 -11.32 3.34
N PHE A 86 -10.19 -12.15 4.22
CA PHE A 86 -9.46 -13.35 3.82
C PHE A 86 -9.51 -14.40 4.94
N ASP A 87 -9.41 -15.67 4.56
CA ASP A 87 -9.30 -16.77 5.50
C ASP A 87 -7.84 -16.90 5.94
N THR A 88 -7.58 -16.78 7.24
CA THR A 88 -6.22 -16.93 7.79
C THR A 88 -5.69 -18.36 7.68
N ASN A 89 -6.54 -19.36 7.43
CA ASN A 89 -6.13 -20.73 7.13
C ASN A 89 -5.78 -20.92 5.64
N GLN A 90 -6.22 -20.01 4.77
CA GLN A 90 -6.00 -20.05 3.33
C GLN A 90 -5.64 -18.65 2.82
N TRP A 91 -4.38 -18.27 3.06
CA TRP A 91 -3.88 -16.95 2.67
C TRP A 91 -3.94 -16.78 1.15
N PRO A 92 -4.51 -15.66 0.65
CA PRO A 92 -4.46 -15.35 -0.76
C PRO A 92 -3.02 -15.02 -1.17
N ALA A 93 -2.70 -15.22 -2.44
CA ALA A 93 -1.39 -14.83 -3.00
C ALA A 93 -1.13 -13.31 -2.88
N ARG A 94 -2.18 -12.50 -2.74
CA ARG A 94 -2.11 -11.05 -2.51
C ARG A 94 -3.35 -10.59 -1.75
N ILE A 95 -3.15 -9.79 -0.70
CA ILE A 95 -4.25 -9.14 0.03
C ILE A 95 -4.64 -7.85 -0.69
N VAL A 96 -5.94 -7.60 -0.82
CA VAL A 96 -6.47 -6.36 -1.40
C VAL A 96 -7.26 -5.62 -0.32
N ILE A 97 -6.96 -4.33 -0.15
CA ILE A 97 -7.58 -3.46 0.86
C ILE A 97 -8.07 -2.20 0.17
N ASP A 98 -9.33 -1.84 0.37
CA ASP A 98 -9.83 -0.56 -0.08
C ASP A 98 -9.57 0.51 1.00
N VAL A 99 -8.97 1.63 0.62
CA VAL A 99 -8.71 2.80 1.48
C VAL A 99 -9.32 4.06 0.87
N ALA A 100 -9.50 5.10 1.68
CA ALA A 100 -10.20 6.32 1.27
C ALA A 100 -9.42 7.09 0.20
N ASP A 101 -8.17 7.41 0.51
CA ASP A 101 -7.32 8.29 -0.27
C ASP A 101 -5.84 7.88 -0.15
N HIS A 102 -4.97 8.65 -0.80
CA HIS A 102 -3.54 8.44 -0.75
C HIS A 102 -2.91 8.74 0.62
N ILE A 103 -3.57 9.55 1.46
CA ILE A 103 -3.10 9.86 2.81
C ILE A 103 -3.28 8.62 3.69
N ASP A 104 -4.46 8.01 3.64
CA ASP A 104 -4.73 6.74 4.31
C ASP A 104 -3.80 5.64 3.82
N ALA A 105 -3.56 5.53 2.51
CA ALA A 105 -2.64 4.54 1.96
C ALA A 105 -1.21 4.67 2.50
N TYR A 106 -0.72 5.91 2.56
CA TYR A 106 0.61 6.21 3.09
C TYR A 106 0.70 5.89 4.58
N TRP A 107 -0.23 6.41 5.39
CA TRP A 107 -0.21 6.20 6.84
C TRP A 107 -0.47 4.75 7.22
N PHE A 108 -1.27 4.02 6.46
CA PHE A 108 -1.45 2.58 6.64
C PHE A 108 -0.13 1.83 6.46
N ALA A 109 0.66 2.18 5.43
CA ALA A 109 1.98 1.61 5.22
C ALA A 109 2.94 1.92 6.38
N MET A 110 2.92 3.16 6.89
CA MET A 110 3.75 3.56 8.04
C MET A 110 3.32 2.82 9.31
N TYR A 111 2.01 2.71 9.56
CA TYR A 111 1.44 2.00 10.69
C TYR A 111 1.84 0.52 10.68
N LEU A 112 1.77 -0.15 9.53
CA LEU A 112 2.24 -1.53 9.37
C LEU A 112 3.73 -1.63 9.70
N ALA A 113 4.54 -0.70 9.19
CA ALA A 113 5.99 -0.74 9.43
C ALA A 113 6.35 -0.59 10.90
N GLU A 114 5.70 0.34 11.59
CA GLU A 114 5.89 0.56 13.03
C GLU A 114 5.42 -0.65 13.84
N THR A 115 4.17 -1.09 13.62
CA THR A 115 3.53 -2.14 14.42
C THR A 115 4.18 -3.50 14.23
N LEU A 116 4.68 -3.78 13.02
CA LEU A 116 5.32 -5.05 12.66
C LEU A 116 6.85 -4.98 12.75
N HIS A 117 7.42 -3.87 13.22
CA HIS A 117 8.87 -3.62 13.29
C HIS A 117 9.62 -3.81 11.97
N LEU A 118 8.98 -3.46 10.84
CA LEU A 118 9.54 -3.60 9.50
C LEU A 118 10.43 -2.40 9.17
N LYS A 119 11.57 -2.68 8.52
CA LYS A 119 12.41 -1.62 7.96
C LYS A 119 11.88 -1.19 6.60
N MET A 120 11.75 0.11 6.38
CA MET A 120 11.46 0.66 5.06
C MET A 120 12.62 0.31 4.11
N SER A 121 12.32 -0.53 3.12
CA SER A 121 13.24 -0.90 2.05
C SER A 121 12.79 -0.17 0.78
N SER A 122 13.68 0.64 0.21
CA SER A 122 13.51 1.07 -1.17
C SER A 122 13.75 -0.13 -2.08
N PRO A 123 12.98 -0.31 -3.18
CA PRO A 123 13.38 -1.24 -4.22
C PRO A 123 14.82 -0.93 -4.62
N SER A 124 15.66 -1.96 -4.62
CA SER A 124 17.07 -1.89 -4.94
C SER A 124 17.25 -1.22 -6.31
N VAL A 125 17.80 -0.01 -6.30
CA VAL A 125 18.24 0.76 -7.48
C VAL A 125 17.15 0.98 -8.54
N LEU A 126 16.31 2.00 -8.31
CA LEU A 126 15.73 2.75 -9.44
C LEU A 126 16.90 3.42 -10.19
N SER A 127 17.40 2.77 -11.23
CA SER A 127 18.41 3.34 -12.11
C SER A 127 17.72 4.03 -13.28
N THR A 128 17.93 5.34 -13.44
CA THR A 128 17.56 6.05 -14.67
C THR A 128 18.42 5.65 -15.87
N PHE A 129 19.52 4.92 -15.65
CA PHE A 129 20.40 4.45 -16.73
C PHE A 129 19.83 3.24 -17.48
N ASN A 130 18.90 2.49 -16.88
CA ASN A 130 18.31 1.28 -17.48
C ASN A 130 16.82 1.48 -17.84
N GLY A 131 16.36 2.72 -17.96
CA GLY A 131 15.00 2.99 -18.45
C GLY A 131 14.85 2.54 -19.90
N ASP A 132 13.70 1.95 -20.24
CA ASP A 132 13.36 1.58 -21.61
C ASP A 132 13.66 2.73 -22.58
N ASN A 133 14.30 2.42 -23.70
CA ASN A 133 14.70 3.42 -24.69
C ASN A 133 13.51 4.29 -25.09
N SER A 134 13.70 5.61 -25.04
CA SER A 134 12.75 6.57 -25.58
C SER A 134 12.40 6.21 -27.02
N VAL A 135 11.14 5.89 -27.30
CA VAL A 135 10.64 5.77 -28.68
C VAL A 135 10.48 7.19 -29.22
N CYS A 136 11.55 7.73 -29.78
CA CYS A 136 11.45 8.93 -30.60
C CYS A 136 10.83 8.53 -31.94
N ASN A 137 9.61 9.00 -32.22
CA ASN A 137 9.11 8.98 -33.59
C ASN A 137 10.04 9.91 -34.41
N LEU A 138 10.81 9.31 -35.33
CA LEU A 138 11.45 10.10 -36.37
C LEU A 138 10.31 10.67 -37.23
N GLU A 139 10.01 11.95 -37.06
CA GLU A 139 9.22 12.68 -38.04
C GLU A 139 9.86 12.43 -39.40
N GLY A 140 9.07 11.84 -40.31
CA GLY A 140 9.54 11.47 -41.63
C GLY A 140 10.21 12.66 -42.30
N LYS A 141 11.46 12.45 -42.75
CA LYS A 141 11.99 13.27 -43.84
C LYS A 141 11.04 13.09 -45.01
N ASP A 142 10.27 14.13 -45.28
CA ASP A 142 9.55 14.30 -46.53
C ASP A 142 10.63 14.41 -47.61
N ASP A 143 10.86 13.31 -48.35
CA ASP A 143 11.63 13.33 -49.59
C ASP A 143 10.79 14.09 -50.62
N GLY A 144 10.88 15.42 -50.54
CA GLY A 144 10.34 16.34 -51.52
C GLY A 144 11.07 16.17 -52.84
N ALA A 145 10.45 15.41 -53.74
CA ALA A 145 10.75 15.43 -55.16
C ALA A 145 10.52 16.83 -55.73
N SER A 146 11.56 17.42 -56.33
CA SER A 146 11.53 18.25 -57.55
C SER A 146 12.96 18.46 -58.06
#